data_AF-A0A5N6JZD3-F1
#
_entry.id   AF-A0A5N6JZD3-F1
#
_cell.length_a   1.000
_cell.length_b   1.000
_cell.length_c   1.000
_cell.angle_alpha   90.00
_cell.angle_beta   90.00
_cell.angle_gamma   90.00
#
_symmetry.space_group_name_H-M   'P 1'
#
loop_
_entity.id
_entity.type
_entity.pdbx_description
1 polymer ?
#
loop_
_entity_poly.entity_id
_entity_poly.type
_entity_poly.pdbx_seq_one_letter_code
_entity_poly.pdbx_strand_id
1 'polypeptide(L)'
;MGRGLPNTCRIYKAIEEKMTSGDPVISAFLVGYAQARSFYEEVAKLAAELCETKHKSCGIRAIVTWRAKSSTRLKAKLYQRAIAEPYKNTEQIRKDIVDLAGVRIALYFPNDSVKVDTIIRENFQLDIHKRFPEKPRYQDPRKCSKDTKFVQRFDGYLADHYRVHMITKNVAKKEMRSDMKLIKPLIEIQVASVLMHSWAEVNHDLVYKELTGGTAPIQERRILDAINGLIHSGEVLLHQLQVDMDRRVKRQNGPFKDQFELRSFLKEKLKLDDSVRLDKLDILLEVLRQLNLNSPKAILPLLPYDQLDAQEPEITLMILDHIIPHKENHSRPRNSIALASKPLRQDFLNHWYRGQDRLVLIDEAGFRDIYSQKMILSRAIEVVDAIRFPNRSILLNITSELRLFHQFWSDITFFKPTRLKVGYEVSQRMVEALDRLWDWFRDNNKALFRISLKIARLDLPDMVIQLTKLQPPEYLQRKAGKGDKPILRRSVSQERTEKAVHYVPSRIVGAMRERVSERRHNSDDKPKRSHRDREESSRYRPRTHRSSYN
;
A
#
# COMPACT_ATOMS: atom_id res chain seq x y z
N MET A 1 -41.76 -58.62 -9.84
CA MET A 1 -40.36 -58.87 -9.45
C MET A 1 -39.68 -57.53 -9.17
N GLY A 2 -39.08 -57.39 -8.00
CA GLY A 2 -38.83 -56.11 -7.31
C GLY A 2 -37.89 -55.15 -8.03
N ARG A 3 -38.32 -53.89 -8.16
CA ARG A 3 -37.41 -52.78 -8.46
C ARG A 3 -36.60 -52.54 -7.19
N GLY A 4 -35.32 -52.90 -7.22
CA GLY A 4 -34.40 -52.66 -6.12
C GLY A 4 -34.37 -51.19 -5.72
N LEU A 5 -34.30 -50.92 -4.41
CA LEU A 5 -34.12 -49.58 -3.85
C LEU A 5 -32.92 -48.87 -4.52
N PRO A 6 -32.98 -47.55 -4.74
CA PRO A 6 -31.84 -46.77 -5.24
C PRO A 6 -30.58 -47.02 -4.40
N ASN A 7 -29.39 -47.04 -5.02
CA ASN A 7 -28.12 -47.35 -4.35
C ASN A 7 -27.86 -46.50 -3.08
N THR A 8 -28.32 -45.25 -3.05
CA THR A 8 -28.25 -44.38 -1.87
C THR A 8 -29.12 -44.89 -0.73
N CYS A 9 -30.36 -45.30 -1.01
CA CYS A 9 -31.30 -45.86 -0.04
C CYS A 9 -30.82 -47.21 0.52
N ARG A 10 -30.11 -48.01 -0.29
CA ARG A 10 -29.42 -49.23 0.18
C ARG A 10 -28.29 -48.94 1.16
N ILE A 11 -27.51 -47.89 0.92
CA ILE A 11 -26.43 -47.48 1.83
C ILE A 11 -27.02 -46.98 3.15
N TYR A 12 -28.05 -46.12 3.14
CA TYR A 12 -28.69 -45.65 4.37
C TYR A 12 -29.29 -46.81 5.18
N LYS A 13 -29.97 -47.74 4.52
CA LYS A 13 -30.49 -48.93 5.17
C LYS A 13 -29.38 -49.80 5.78
N ALA A 14 -28.26 -49.96 5.07
CA ALA A 14 -27.08 -50.67 5.60
C ALA A 14 -26.41 -49.93 6.77
N ILE A 15 -26.43 -48.60 6.80
CA ILE A 15 -25.98 -47.80 7.95
C ILE A 15 -26.89 -48.08 9.15
N GLU A 16 -28.22 -48.00 8.97
CA GLU A 16 -29.20 -48.25 10.03
C GLU A 16 -29.13 -49.68 10.57
N GLU A 17 -29.04 -50.69 9.69
CA GLU A 17 -28.88 -52.10 10.04
C GLU A 17 -27.57 -52.35 10.82
N LYS A 18 -26.47 -51.69 10.43
CA LYS A 18 -25.23 -51.77 11.22
C LYS A 18 -25.34 -51.07 12.56
N MET A 19 -25.99 -49.91 12.61
CA MET A 19 -26.21 -49.16 13.86
C MET A 19 -27.05 -49.93 14.88
N THR A 20 -28.01 -50.74 14.41
CA THR A 20 -28.83 -51.62 15.26
C THR A 20 -28.11 -52.91 15.65
N SER A 21 -27.26 -53.47 14.77
CA SER A 21 -26.44 -54.66 15.08
C SER A 21 -25.35 -54.43 16.14
N GLY A 22 -24.94 -53.17 16.35
CA GLY A 22 -24.03 -52.75 17.42
C GLY A 22 -22.60 -53.29 17.27
N ASP A 23 -21.71 -52.53 16.64
CA ASP A 23 -20.28 -52.88 16.59
C ASP A 23 -19.62 -52.61 17.96
N PRO A 24 -19.04 -53.63 18.62
CA PRO A 24 -18.46 -53.49 19.95
C PRO A 24 -17.23 -52.58 19.98
N VAL A 25 -16.44 -52.53 18.89
CA VAL A 25 -15.27 -51.65 18.77
C VAL A 25 -15.71 -50.20 18.66
N ILE A 26 -16.70 -49.92 17.80
CA ILE A 26 -17.26 -48.57 17.63
C ILE A 26 -17.93 -48.11 18.93
N SER A 27 -18.69 -48.99 19.59
CA SER A 27 -19.40 -48.67 20.84
C SER A 27 -18.43 -48.36 21.97
N ALA A 28 -17.37 -49.17 22.16
CA ALA A 28 -16.32 -48.92 23.14
C ALA A 28 -15.60 -47.59 22.87
N PHE A 29 -15.30 -47.29 21.60
CA PHE A 29 -14.69 -46.01 21.22
C PHE A 29 -15.58 -44.81 21.55
N LEU A 30 -16.89 -44.89 21.27
CA LEU A 30 -17.83 -43.79 21.52
C LEU A 30 -17.97 -43.47 23.01
N VAL A 31 -17.97 -44.49 23.88
CA VAL A 31 -17.99 -44.30 25.34
C VAL A 31 -16.71 -43.59 25.80
N GLY A 32 -15.54 -44.06 25.36
CA GLY A 32 -14.27 -43.43 25.69
C GLY A 32 -14.16 -42.00 25.15
N TYR A 33 -14.65 -41.74 23.93
CA TYR A 33 -14.68 -40.40 23.36
C TYR A 33 -15.63 -39.47 24.11
N ALA A 34 -16.80 -39.94 24.53
CA ALA A 34 -17.73 -39.13 25.31
C ALA A 34 -17.10 -38.62 26.62
N GLN A 35 -16.29 -39.45 27.28
CA GLN A 35 -15.53 -39.08 28.47
C GLN A 35 -14.37 -38.13 28.15
N ALA A 36 -13.70 -38.32 27.01
CA ALA A 36 -12.57 -37.50 26.57
C ALA A 36 -12.95 -36.27 25.73
N ARG A 37 -14.24 -35.99 25.52
CA ARG A 37 -14.68 -34.94 24.60
C ARG A 37 -14.21 -33.55 25.03
N SER A 38 -14.29 -33.25 26.33
CA SER A 38 -13.83 -31.98 26.90
C SER A 38 -12.33 -31.76 26.67
N PHE A 39 -11.54 -32.83 26.67
CA PHE A 39 -10.11 -32.78 26.32
C PHE A 39 -9.91 -32.34 24.86
N TYR A 40 -10.61 -32.93 23.89
CA TYR A 40 -10.49 -32.48 22.48
C TYR A 40 -11.01 -31.06 22.26
N GLU A 41 -12.01 -30.64 23.03
CA GLU A 41 -12.54 -29.27 22.99
C GLU A 41 -11.50 -28.26 23.50
N GLU A 42 -10.83 -28.57 24.61
CA GLU A 42 -9.73 -27.77 25.16
C GLU A 42 -8.56 -27.69 24.18
N VAL A 43 -8.19 -28.81 23.54
CA VAL A 43 -7.14 -28.85 22.50
C VAL A 43 -7.49 -27.94 21.32
N ALA A 44 -8.72 -28.03 20.82
CA ALA A 44 -9.19 -27.19 19.72
C ALA A 44 -9.19 -25.70 20.11
N LYS A 45 -9.56 -25.39 21.36
CA LYS A 45 -9.57 -24.04 21.91
C LYS A 45 -8.17 -23.43 21.94
N LEU A 46 -7.19 -24.15 22.49
CA LEU A 46 -5.80 -23.68 22.55
C LEU A 46 -5.22 -23.43 21.15
N ALA A 47 -5.51 -24.31 20.18
CA ALA A 47 -5.08 -24.12 18.80
C ALA A 47 -5.74 -22.88 18.16
N ALA A 48 -7.02 -22.65 18.43
CA ALA A 48 -7.74 -21.47 17.95
C ALA A 48 -7.19 -20.17 18.54
N GLU A 49 -6.96 -20.12 19.86
CA GLU A 49 -6.37 -18.97 20.56
C GLU A 49 -4.97 -18.62 20.04
N LEU A 50 -4.15 -19.65 19.77
CA LEU A 50 -2.85 -19.46 19.12
C LEU A 50 -3.00 -18.86 17.71
N CYS A 51 -3.91 -19.40 16.89
CA CYS A 51 -4.19 -18.85 15.55
C CYS A 51 -4.66 -17.40 15.62
N GLU A 52 -5.62 -17.07 16.50
CA GLU A 52 -6.12 -15.70 16.66
C GLU A 52 -5.02 -14.73 17.08
N THR A 53 -4.17 -15.13 18.02
CA THR A 53 -3.07 -14.30 18.51
C THR A 53 -2.09 -13.99 17.38
N LYS A 54 -1.74 -15.00 16.57
CA LYS A 54 -0.84 -14.82 15.43
C LYS A 54 -1.48 -13.99 14.32
N HIS A 55 -2.74 -14.24 13.98
CA HIS A 55 -3.48 -13.42 13.01
C HIS A 55 -3.52 -11.95 13.40
N LYS A 56 -3.82 -11.64 14.67
CA LYS A 56 -3.82 -10.26 15.19
C LYS A 56 -2.45 -9.60 15.03
N SER A 57 -1.37 -10.30 15.39
CA SER A 57 0.00 -9.77 15.26
C SER A 57 0.43 -9.53 13.81
N CYS A 58 -0.12 -10.28 12.86
CA CYS A 58 0.16 -10.15 11.42
C CYS A 58 -0.83 -9.25 10.68
N GLY A 59 -1.81 -8.64 11.38
CA GLY A 59 -2.83 -7.80 10.77
C GLY A 59 -3.83 -8.55 9.87
N ILE A 60 -3.99 -9.86 10.07
CA ILE A 60 -4.93 -10.70 9.30
C ILE A 60 -6.28 -10.65 9.99
N ARG A 61 -7.33 -10.31 9.22
CA ARG A 61 -8.72 -10.34 9.70
C ARG A 61 -9.33 -11.69 9.36
N ALA A 62 -9.67 -12.46 10.38
CA ALA A 62 -10.34 -13.75 10.24
C ALA A 62 -11.27 -14.01 11.43
N ILE A 63 -12.32 -14.80 11.21
CA ILE A 63 -13.13 -15.38 12.29
C ILE A 63 -12.56 -16.77 12.55
N VAL A 64 -12.12 -17.04 13.78
CA VAL A 64 -11.65 -18.36 14.19
C VAL A 64 -12.73 -18.99 15.06
N THR A 65 -13.16 -20.19 14.68
CA THR A 65 -14.09 -21.00 15.48
C THR A 65 -13.46 -22.37 15.73
N TRP A 66 -13.89 -23.05 16.79
CA TRP A 66 -13.31 -24.31 17.23
C TRP A 66 -14.41 -25.18 17.80
N ARG A 67 -14.23 -26.50 17.71
CA ARG A 67 -15.16 -27.47 18.28
C ARG A 67 -14.50 -28.84 18.46
N ALA A 68 -14.97 -29.57 19.47
CA ALA A 68 -14.88 -31.01 19.47
C ALA A 68 -16.01 -31.63 18.64
N LYS A 69 -15.75 -32.76 17.99
CA LYS A 69 -16.76 -33.46 17.19
C LYS A 69 -17.94 -33.89 18.05
N SER A 70 -19.17 -33.71 17.56
CA SER A 70 -20.37 -34.20 18.26
C SER A 70 -20.39 -35.73 18.29
N SER A 71 -20.72 -36.33 19.45
CA SER A 71 -20.83 -37.79 19.61
C SER A 71 -21.81 -38.42 18.62
N THR A 72 -22.93 -37.75 18.33
CA THR A 72 -23.93 -38.21 17.34
C THR A 72 -23.35 -38.22 15.92
N ARG A 73 -22.73 -37.10 15.51
CA ARG A 73 -22.08 -36.99 14.18
C ARG A 73 -20.87 -37.91 14.05
N LEU A 74 -20.16 -38.18 15.14
CA LEU A 74 -19.07 -39.15 15.19
C LEU A 74 -19.61 -40.57 14.98
N LYS A 75 -20.67 -40.97 15.70
CA LYS A 75 -21.33 -42.27 15.50
C LYS A 75 -21.73 -42.47 14.04
N ALA A 76 -22.44 -41.49 13.45
CA ALA A 76 -22.83 -41.54 12.04
C ALA A 76 -21.62 -41.73 11.09
N LYS A 77 -20.57 -40.92 11.27
CA LYS A 77 -19.35 -40.99 10.46
C LYS A 77 -18.64 -42.35 10.58
N LEU A 78 -18.56 -42.92 11.79
CA LEU A 78 -17.92 -44.22 12.03
C LEU A 78 -18.67 -45.35 11.33
N TYR A 79 -19.99 -45.44 11.51
CA TYR A 79 -20.80 -46.47 10.87
C TYR A 79 -20.81 -46.32 9.34
N GLN A 80 -20.84 -45.09 8.82
CA GLN A 80 -20.73 -44.83 7.38
C GLN A 80 -19.41 -45.36 6.81
N ARG A 81 -18.27 -45.13 7.48
CA ARG A 81 -16.95 -45.62 7.02
C ARG A 81 -16.81 -47.13 7.19
N ALA A 82 -17.37 -47.68 8.28
CA ALA A 82 -17.36 -49.11 8.57
C ALA A 82 -18.10 -49.97 7.53
N ILE A 83 -18.92 -49.37 6.67
CA ILE A 83 -19.52 -50.05 5.51
C ILE A 83 -18.45 -50.44 4.49
N ALA A 84 -17.54 -49.52 4.18
CA ALA A 84 -16.46 -49.79 3.22
C ALA A 84 -15.37 -50.66 3.86
N GLU A 85 -14.98 -50.35 5.10
CA GLU A 85 -13.94 -51.08 5.82
C GLU A 85 -14.27 -51.14 7.32
N PRO A 86 -14.67 -52.31 7.86
CA PRO A 86 -14.93 -52.48 9.29
C PRO A 86 -13.67 -52.30 10.14
N TYR A 87 -13.82 -51.64 11.30
CA TYR A 87 -12.70 -51.43 12.23
C TYR A 87 -12.40 -52.69 13.03
N LYS A 88 -11.11 -53.01 13.17
CA LYS A 88 -10.62 -54.14 13.97
C LYS A 88 -10.34 -53.75 15.43
N ASN A 89 -10.00 -52.48 15.68
CA ASN A 89 -9.67 -51.96 17.00
C ASN A 89 -9.85 -50.44 17.07
N THR A 90 -9.81 -49.89 18.29
CA THR A 90 -10.01 -48.46 18.55
C THR A 90 -8.86 -47.58 18.03
N GLU A 91 -7.66 -48.11 17.86
CA GLU A 91 -6.51 -47.39 17.28
C GLU A 91 -6.72 -47.08 15.79
N GLN A 92 -7.32 -48.00 15.04
CA GLN A 92 -7.69 -47.73 13.64
C GLN A 92 -8.68 -46.56 13.55
N ILE A 93 -9.64 -46.48 14.48
CA ILE A 93 -10.58 -45.36 14.56
C ILE A 93 -9.86 -44.05 14.87
N ARG A 94 -8.92 -44.04 15.83
CA ARG A 94 -8.13 -42.84 16.18
C ARG A 94 -7.32 -42.30 14.99
N LYS A 95 -6.76 -43.20 14.17
CA LYS A 95 -6.00 -42.82 12.97
C LYS A 95 -6.89 -42.34 11.81
N ASP A 96 -8.08 -42.92 11.68
CA ASP A 96 -9.00 -42.60 10.59
C ASP A 96 -9.76 -41.28 10.81
N ILE A 97 -10.18 -41.00 12.06
CA ILE A 97 -10.95 -39.81 12.40
C ILE A 97 -10.02 -38.67 12.81
N VAL A 98 -9.68 -37.85 11.83
CA VAL A 98 -8.74 -36.73 11.97
C VAL A 98 -9.34 -35.45 12.58
N ASP A 99 -10.66 -35.38 12.66
CA ASP A 99 -11.43 -34.18 13.01
C ASP A 99 -12.12 -34.29 14.39
N LEU A 100 -11.49 -34.99 15.34
CA LEU A 100 -11.97 -35.05 16.74
C LEU A 100 -11.84 -33.67 17.42
N ALA A 101 -10.71 -32.99 17.19
CA ALA A 101 -10.51 -31.57 17.48
C ALA A 101 -10.45 -30.80 16.15
N GLY A 102 -11.31 -29.79 15.99
CA GLY A 102 -11.39 -29.02 14.76
C GLY A 102 -11.34 -27.52 15.00
N VAL A 103 -10.59 -26.82 14.15
CA VAL A 103 -10.54 -25.35 14.08
C VAL A 103 -10.95 -24.92 12.68
N ARG A 104 -11.80 -23.90 12.57
CA ARG A 104 -12.19 -23.27 11.30
C ARG A 104 -11.71 -21.83 11.31
N ILE A 105 -10.93 -21.47 10.31
CA ILE A 105 -10.47 -20.10 10.05
C ILE A 105 -11.23 -19.59 8.83
N ALA A 106 -12.09 -18.60 9.05
CA ALA A 106 -12.89 -17.96 8.02
C ALA A 106 -12.28 -16.59 7.66
N LEU A 107 -11.69 -16.51 6.47
CA LEU A 107 -11.00 -15.33 5.95
C LEU A 107 -12.00 -14.36 5.32
N TYR A 108 -11.85 -13.06 5.60
CA TYR A 108 -12.60 -12.04 4.87
C TYR A 108 -12.05 -11.83 3.46
N PHE A 109 -10.74 -11.96 3.29
CA PHE A 109 -10.07 -11.86 2.01
C PHE A 109 -9.32 -13.16 1.67
N PRO A 110 -9.60 -13.80 0.52
CA PRO A 110 -9.04 -15.11 0.21
C PRO A 110 -7.50 -15.16 0.13
N ASN A 111 -6.83 -14.05 -0.23
CA ASN A 111 -5.36 -14.06 -0.40
C ASN A 111 -4.59 -14.13 0.92
N ASP A 112 -5.27 -13.83 2.04
CA ASP A 112 -4.64 -14.02 3.35
C ASP A 112 -4.42 -15.51 3.66
N SER A 113 -4.99 -16.44 2.89
CA SER A 113 -4.71 -17.89 2.99
C SER A 113 -3.22 -18.22 2.89
N VAL A 114 -2.47 -17.50 2.06
CA VAL A 114 -1.00 -17.68 1.92
C VAL A 114 -0.29 -17.31 3.22
N LYS A 115 -0.72 -16.23 3.88
CA LYS A 115 -0.14 -15.81 5.16
C LYS A 115 -0.52 -16.78 6.28
N VAL A 116 -1.75 -17.29 6.25
CA VAL A 116 -2.23 -18.29 7.22
C VAL A 116 -1.49 -19.63 7.05
N ASP A 117 -1.19 -20.07 5.83
CA ASP A 117 -0.35 -21.25 5.58
C ASP A 117 1.02 -21.11 6.27
N THR A 118 1.69 -19.96 6.10
CA THR A 118 2.95 -19.65 6.79
C THR A 118 2.79 -19.73 8.31
N ILE A 119 1.77 -19.07 8.87
CA ILE A 119 1.50 -19.08 10.32
C ILE A 119 1.29 -20.51 10.83
N ILE A 120 0.54 -21.34 10.12
CA ILE A 120 0.28 -22.73 10.53
C ILE A 120 1.59 -23.53 10.53
N ARG A 121 2.40 -23.42 9.46
CA ARG A 121 3.67 -24.14 9.34
C ARG A 121 4.70 -23.74 10.38
N GLU A 122 4.73 -22.48 10.79
CA GLU A 122 5.68 -21.98 11.80
C GLU A 122 5.26 -22.34 13.23
N ASN A 123 3.95 -22.41 13.50
CA ASN A 123 3.44 -22.50 14.86
C ASN A 123 2.97 -23.92 15.26
N PHE A 124 2.75 -24.80 14.29
CA PHE A 124 2.30 -26.17 14.52
C PHE A 124 3.23 -27.18 13.85
N GLN A 125 3.23 -28.41 14.37
CA GLN A 125 3.85 -29.53 13.68
C GLN A 125 2.86 -30.05 12.64
N LEU A 126 3.12 -29.73 11.36
CA LEU A 126 2.28 -30.17 10.25
C LEU A 126 2.50 -31.65 9.94
N ASP A 127 1.41 -32.41 9.89
CA ASP A 127 1.38 -33.80 9.43
C ASP A 127 0.95 -33.86 7.95
N ILE A 128 -0.23 -33.31 7.64
CA ILE A 128 -0.80 -33.36 6.28
C ILE A 128 -1.40 -31.99 5.93
N HIS A 129 -1.21 -31.55 4.70
CA HIS A 129 -1.92 -30.41 4.10
C HIS A 129 -2.66 -30.89 2.85
N LYS A 130 -3.98 -30.68 2.82
CA LYS A 130 -4.85 -31.00 1.68
C LYS A 130 -5.54 -29.75 1.17
N ARG A 131 -5.59 -29.60 -0.16
CA ARG A 131 -6.32 -28.53 -0.82
C ARG A 131 -7.55 -29.09 -1.53
N PHE A 132 -8.68 -28.45 -1.33
CA PHE A 132 -9.95 -28.78 -1.97
C PHE A 132 -10.32 -27.74 -3.04
N PRO A 133 -10.85 -28.20 -4.20
CA PRO A 133 -10.92 -29.59 -4.62
C PRO A 133 -9.51 -30.14 -4.96
N GLU A 134 -9.26 -31.44 -4.71
CA GLU A 134 -7.96 -32.06 -5.04
C GLU A 134 -7.69 -32.07 -6.55
N LYS A 135 -8.75 -32.06 -7.37
CA LYS A 135 -8.71 -31.90 -8.82
C LYS A 135 -9.90 -31.04 -9.27
N PRO A 136 -9.71 -30.07 -10.19
CA PRO A 136 -10.81 -29.31 -10.76
C PRO A 136 -11.82 -30.27 -11.41
N ARG A 137 -13.11 -30.08 -11.14
CA ARG A 137 -14.16 -30.94 -11.69
C ARG A 137 -14.71 -30.30 -12.95
N TYR A 138 -14.05 -30.52 -14.09
CA TYR A 138 -14.70 -30.28 -15.37
C TYR A 138 -15.57 -31.50 -15.74
N GLN A 139 -16.89 -31.36 -15.68
CA GLN A 139 -17.82 -32.33 -16.23
C GLN A 139 -18.46 -31.73 -17.49
N ASP A 140 -18.29 -32.39 -18.64
CA ASP A 140 -18.98 -31.96 -19.88
C ASP A 140 -20.50 -32.04 -19.62
N PRO A 141 -21.24 -30.91 -19.69
CA PRO A 141 -22.68 -30.90 -19.45
C PRO A 141 -23.48 -31.82 -20.40
N ARG A 142 -22.86 -32.22 -21.52
CA ARG A 142 -23.43 -33.13 -22.52
C ARG A 142 -23.20 -34.61 -22.20
N LYS A 143 -22.27 -34.94 -21.29
CA LYS A 143 -22.04 -36.30 -20.78
C LYS A 143 -22.90 -36.53 -19.54
N CYS A 144 -24.22 -36.49 -19.69
CA CYS A 144 -25.13 -36.96 -18.65
C CYS A 144 -24.97 -38.48 -18.52
N SER A 145 -24.52 -38.96 -17.36
CA SER A 145 -24.64 -40.39 -17.06
C SER A 145 -26.13 -40.75 -17.00
N LYS A 146 -26.52 -41.91 -17.53
CA LYS A 146 -27.94 -42.36 -17.52
C LYS A 146 -28.52 -42.47 -16.11
N ASP A 147 -27.68 -42.46 -15.07
CA ASP A 147 -28.06 -42.71 -13.67
C ASP A 147 -28.06 -41.46 -12.76
N THR A 148 -27.63 -40.29 -13.23
CA THR A 148 -27.68 -39.03 -12.46
C THR A 148 -28.31 -37.87 -13.24
N LYS A 149 -29.56 -37.51 -12.91
CA LYS A 149 -30.29 -36.34 -13.46
C LYS A 149 -29.71 -34.95 -13.07
N PHE A 150 -28.53 -34.92 -12.45
CA PHE A 150 -27.85 -33.72 -11.96
C PHE A 150 -26.35 -33.79 -12.27
N VAL A 151 -25.83 -32.74 -12.90
CA VAL A 151 -24.39 -32.53 -13.17
C VAL A 151 -23.99 -31.27 -12.42
N GLN A 152 -23.00 -31.39 -11.53
CA GLN A 152 -22.43 -30.26 -10.79
C GLN A 152 -21.58 -29.43 -11.75
N ARG A 153 -21.79 -28.11 -11.79
CA ARG A 153 -21.13 -27.21 -12.74
C ARG A 153 -19.93 -26.48 -12.15
N PHE A 154 -19.96 -26.20 -10.85
CA PHE A 154 -18.91 -25.45 -10.17
C PHE A 154 -18.07 -26.38 -9.28
N ASP A 155 -16.83 -26.00 -9.02
CA ASP A 155 -15.83 -26.82 -8.32
C ASP A 155 -16.22 -27.17 -6.87
N GLY A 156 -17.20 -26.47 -6.31
CA GLY A 156 -17.74 -26.76 -4.99
C GLY A 156 -16.89 -26.17 -3.89
N TYR A 157 -16.42 -27.02 -2.99
CA TYR A 157 -15.75 -26.61 -1.77
C TYR A 157 -14.29 -26.20 -2.01
N LEU A 158 -13.96 -24.92 -1.79
CA LEU A 158 -12.58 -24.40 -1.78
C LEU A 158 -12.08 -24.24 -0.34
N ALA A 159 -11.10 -25.04 0.06
CA ALA A 159 -10.50 -24.92 1.39
C ALA A 159 -9.12 -25.57 1.44
N ASP A 160 -8.29 -25.08 2.36
CA ASP A 160 -7.08 -25.76 2.79
C ASP A 160 -7.34 -26.43 4.15
N HIS A 161 -7.09 -27.73 4.23
CA HIS A 161 -7.20 -28.52 5.46
C HIS A 161 -5.81 -28.92 5.92
N TYR A 162 -5.45 -28.52 7.13
CA TYR A 162 -4.20 -28.84 7.78
C TYR A 162 -4.47 -29.81 8.91
N ARG A 163 -3.72 -30.91 8.96
CA ARG A 163 -3.70 -31.84 10.08
C ARG A 163 -2.42 -31.59 10.84
N VAL A 164 -2.56 -31.18 12.08
CA VAL A 164 -1.43 -30.66 12.85
C VAL A 164 -1.42 -31.16 14.28
N HIS A 165 -0.24 -31.10 14.89
CA HIS A 165 -0.05 -31.26 16.33
C HIS A 165 0.47 -29.95 16.95
N MET A 166 0.12 -29.74 18.21
CA MET A 166 0.59 -28.58 18.97
C MET A 166 2.09 -28.68 19.24
N ILE A 167 2.82 -27.58 19.03
CA ILE A 167 4.21 -27.47 19.48
C ILE A 167 4.23 -26.86 20.89
N THR A 168 4.75 -27.62 21.85
CA THR A 168 4.82 -27.25 23.28
C THR A 168 5.47 -25.90 23.58
N LYS A 169 6.39 -25.42 22.73
CA LYS A 169 7.09 -24.14 22.90
C LYS A 169 6.25 -22.91 22.52
N ASN A 170 5.21 -23.12 21.70
CA ASN A 170 4.38 -22.05 21.13
C ASN A 170 3.10 -21.79 21.95
N VAL A 171 2.88 -22.57 23.00
CA VAL A 171 1.81 -22.44 23.99
C VAL A 171 2.46 -22.08 25.33
N ALA A 172 1.84 -21.24 26.15
CA ALA A 172 2.44 -20.94 27.45
C ALA A 172 2.58 -22.23 28.28
N LYS A 173 3.70 -22.42 28.98
CA LYS A 173 3.97 -23.67 29.73
C LYS A 173 2.88 -24.01 30.75
N LYS A 174 2.15 -23.00 31.26
CA LYS A 174 1.02 -23.16 32.19
C LYS A 174 -0.30 -23.54 31.49
N GLU A 175 -0.41 -23.36 30.18
CA GLU A 175 -1.63 -23.63 29.40
C GLU A 175 -1.66 -25.06 28.83
N MET A 176 -0.50 -25.69 28.60
CA MET A 176 -0.47 -27.05 28.03
C MET A 176 -0.36 -28.14 29.11
N ARG A 177 -1.48 -28.84 29.32
CA ARG A 177 -1.60 -29.98 30.26
C ARG A 177 -0.70 -31.16 29.90
N SER A 178 -0.35 -31.98 30.90
CA SER A 178 0.55 -33.14 30.76
C SER A 178 -0.03 -34.25 29.87
N ASP A 179 -1.34 -34.47 29.92
CA ASP A 179 -2.07 -35.42 29.07
C ASP A 179 -1.98 -35.05 27.58
N MET A 180 -2.06 -33.76 27.22
CA MET A 180 -1.88 -33.30 25.84
C MET A 180 -0.49 -33.62 25.28
N LYS A 181 0.55 -33.54 26.12
CA LYS A 181 1.93 -33.87 25.73
C LYS A 181 2.11 -35.37 25.46
N LEU A 182 1.43 -36.20 26.24
CA LEU A 182 1.48 -37.65 26.12
C LEU A 182 0.65 -38.15 24.93
N ILE A 183 -0.59 -37.68 24.81
CA ILE A 183 -1.56 -38.14 23.80
C ILE A 183 -1.23 -37.60 22.41
N LYS A 184 -0.66 -36.39 22.32
CA LYS A 184 -0.37 -35.68 21.06
C LYS A 184 -1.57 -35.69 20.09
N PRO A 185 -2.72 -35.12 20.51
CA PRO A 185 -3.94 -35.14 19.71
C PRO A 185 -3.71 -34.48 18.35
N LEU A 186 -4.35 -35.05 17.31
CA LEU A 186 -4.39 -34.47 15.98
C LEU A 186 -5.50 -33.40 15.91
N ILE A 187 -5.19 -32.28 15.27
CA ILE A 187 -6.11 -31.16 15.09
C ILE A 187 -6.31 -30.92 13.60
N GLU A 188 -7.56 -30.86 13.15
CA GLU A 188 -7.88 -30.45 11.79
C GLU A 188 -8.18 -28.94 11.76
N ILE A 189 -7.32 -28.16 11.11
CA ILE A 189 -7.52 -26.73 10.86
C ILE A 189 -8.02 -26.55 9.43
N GLN A 190 -9.23 -26.01 9.27
CA GLN A 190 -9.87 -25.76 7.99
C GLN A 190 -9.83 -24.27 7.68
N VAL A 191 -9.11 -23.87 6.64
CA VAL A 191 -8.98 -22.49 6.19
C VAL A 191 -9.78 -22.31 4.90
N ALA A 192 -10.74 -21.40 4.93
CA ALA A 192 -11.53 -20.99 3.77
C ALA A 192 -12.02 -19.56 3.97
N SER A 193 -12.62 -18.95 2.94
CA SER A 193 -13.27 -17.65 3.10
C SER A 193 -14.56 -17.77 3.94
N VAL A 194 -15.05 -16.64 4.44
CA VAL A 194 -16.38 -16.56 5.07
C VAL A 194 -17.47 -17.09 4.12
N LEU A 195 -17.43 -16.69 2.84
CA LEU A 195 -18.42 -17.13 1.85
C LEU A 195 -18.39 -18.65 1.67
N MET A 196 -17.20 -19.23 1.57
CA MET A 196 -17.05 -20.66 1.34
C MET A 196 -17.42 -21.49 2.57
N HIS A 197 -17.14 -21.01 3.78
CA HIS A 197 -17.66 -21.64 5.00
C HIS A 197 -19.18 -21.59 5.09
N SER A 198 -19.81 -20.46 4.74
CA SER A 198 -21.27 -20.35 4.71
C SER A 198 -21.89 -21.35 3.73
N TRP A 199 -21.32 -21.50 2.54
CA TRP A 199 -21.78 -22.50 1.59
C TRP A 199 -21.55 -23.93 2.06
N ALA A 200 -20.38 -24.21 2.62
CA ALA A 200 -20.04 -25.55 3.09
C ALA A 200 -20.97 -26.02 4.21
N GLU A 201 -21.38 -25.13 5.11
CA GLU A 201 -22.33 -25.47 6.18
C GLU A 201 -23.72 -25.81 5.60
N VAL A 202 -24.25 -24.98 4.68
CA VAL A 202 -25.53 -25.25 4.01
C VAL A 202 -25.46 -26.52 3.15
N ASN A 203 -24.38 -26.70 2.39
CA ASN A 203 -24.17 -27.90 1.58
C ASN A 203 -24.08 -29.15 2.45
N HIS A 204 -23.34 -29.08 3.56
CA HIS A 204 -23.25 -30.18 4.50
C HIS A 204 -24.63 -30.54 5.06
N ASP A 205 -25.40 -29.56 5.56
CA ASP A 205 -26.71 -29.81 6.16
C ASP A 205 -27.77 -30.28 5.14
N LEU A 206 -27.71 -29.77 3.90
CA LEU A 206 -28.63 -30.16 2.83
C LEU A 206 -28.35 -31.60 2.34
N VAL A 207 -27.07 -31.97 2.23
CA VAL A 207 -26.65 -33.31 1.81
C VAL A 207 -26.81 -34.33 2.94
N TYR A 208 -26.68 -33.92 4.21
CA TYR A 208 -26.82 -34.75 5.41
C TYR A 208 -28.19 -34.61 6.12
N LYS A 209 -29.31 -34.51 5.40
CA LYS A 209 -30.65 -34.61 6.01
C LYS A 209 -30.88 -36.01 6.62
N GLU A 210 -30.33 -36.24 7.81
CA GLU A 210 -30.52 -37.41 8.68
C GLU A 210 -31.95 -37.53 9.24
N LEU A 211 -32.83 -36.55 8.99
CA LEU A 211 -34.19 -36.50 9.54
C LEU A 211 -35.31 -36.87 8.56
N THR A 212 -35.03 -37.03 7.26
CA THR A 212 -36.07 -37.33 6.25
C THR A 212 -35.76 -38.51 5.32
N GLY A 213 -34.68 -39.26 5.57
CA GLY A 213 -34.44 -40.55 4.92
C GLY A 213 -34.14 -40.50 3.41
N GLY A 214 -33.61 -39.38 2.88
CA GLY A 214 -33.33 -39.25 1.44
C GLY A 214 -32.28 -38.21 1.07
N THR A 215 -31.71 -38.35 -0.13
CA THR A 215 -30.84 -37.33 -0.75
C THR A 215 -31.66 -36.09 -1.13
N ALA A 216 -31.09 -34.90 -0.96
CA ALA A 216 -31.73 -33.64 -1.37
C ALA A 216 -32.27 -33.71 -2.82
N PRO A 217 -33.50 -33.22 -3.07
CA PRO A 217 -34.07 -33.12 -4.41
C PRO A 217 -33.11 -32.47 -5.41
N ILE A 218 -33.17 -32.92 -6.67
CA ILE A 218 -32.31 -32.40 -7.76
C ILE A 218 -32.40 -30.88 -7.88
N GLN A 219 -33.59 -30.30 -7.66
CA GLN A 219 -33.76 -28.85 -7.74
C GLN A 219 -33.01 -28.11 -6.62
N GLU A 220 -33.05 -28.61 -5.38
CA GLU A 220 -32.27 -28.04 -4.26
C GLU A 220 -30.77 -28.11 -4.57
N ARG A 221 -30.29 -29.23 -5.14
CA ARG A 221 -28.89 -29.39 -5.55
C ARG A 221 -28.47 -28.44 -6.68
N ARG A 222 -29.35 -28.18 -7.64
CA ARG A 222 -29.11 -27.18 -8.72
C ARG A 222 -29.03 -25.77 -8.18
N ILE A 223 -29.91 -25.41 -7.24
CA ILE A 223 -29.87 -24.10 -6.57
C ILE A 223 -28.56 -23.97 -5.80
N LEU A 224 -28.17 -25.00 -5.05
CA LEU A 224 -26.93 -24.98 -4.27
C LEU A 224 -25.66 -24.87 -5.13
N ASP A 225 -25.65 -25.54 -6.28
CA ASP A 225 -24.58 -25.40 -7.29
C ASP A 225 -24.57 -23.99 -7.90
N ALA A 226 -25.74 -23.39 -8.19
CA ALA A 226 -25.82 -22.00 -8.64
C ALA A 226 -25.30 -21.01 -7.57
N ILE A 227 -25.62 -21.23 -6.29
CA ILE A 227 -25.08 -20.44 -5.17
C ILE A 227 -23.56 -20.60 -5.11
N ASN A 228 -23.03 -21.81 -5.33
CA ASN A 228 -21.58 -22.02 -5.37
C ASN A 228 -20.91 -21.15 -6.46
N GLY A 229 -21.52 -21.03 -7.64
CA GLY A 229 -21.05 -20.12 -8.70
C GLY A 229 -21.02 -18.64 -8.30
N LEU A 230 -22.03 -18.16 -7.56
CA LEU A 230 -22.04 -16.80 -7.02
C LEU A 230 -20.92 -16.60 -5.99
N ILE A 231 -20.67 -17.61 -5.17
CA ILE A 231 -19.60 -17.58 -4.16
C ILE A 231 -18.23 -17.55 -4.81
N HIS A 232 -17.98 -18.39 -5.82
CA HIS A 232 -16.75 -18.31 -6.60
C HIS A 232 -16.55 -16.94 -7.26
N SER A 233 -17.63 -16.32 -7.75
CA SER A 233 -17.57 -14.94 -8.28
C SER A 233 -17.19 -13.95 -7.18
N GLY A 234 -17.76 -14.09 -5.98
CA GLY A 234 -17.41 -13.31 -4.79
C GLY A 234 -15.94 -13.47 -4.38
N GLU A 235 -15.40 -14.70 -4.40
CA GLU A 235 -13.99 -14.98 -4.11
C GLU A 235 -13.06 -14.19 -5.04
N VAL A 236 -13.33 -14.22 -6.35
CA VAL A 236 -12.54 -13.50 -7.35
C VAL A 236 -12.62 -11.98 -7.15
N LEU A 237 -13.80 -11.45 -6.86
CA LEU A 237 -13.99 -10.02 -6.62
C LEU A 237 -13.29 -9.56 -5.34
N LEU A 238 -13.36 -10.33 -4.26
CA LEU A 238 -12.67 -10.04 -3.00
C LEU A 238 -11.15 -10.10 -3.16
N HIS A 239 -10.64 -11.08 -3.92
CA HIS A 239 -9.23 -11.14 -4.30
C HIS A 239 -8.81 -9.85 -5.03
N GLN A 240 -9.55 -9.45 -6.07
CA GLN A 240 -9.21 -8.26 -6.85
C GLN A 240 -9.26 -6.99 -6.00
N LEU A 241 -10.29 -6.85 -5.16
CA LEU A 241 -10.43 -5.72 -4.25
C LEU A 241 -9.23 -5.60 -3.31
N GLN A 242 -8.77 -6.71 -2.72
CA GLN A 242 -7.60 -6.71 -1.85
C GLN A 242 -6.33 -6.27 -2.59
N VAL A 243 -6.10 -6.79 -3.80
CA VAL A 243 -4.96 -6.40 -4.65
C VAL A 243 -4.96 -4.90 -4.92
N ASP A 244 -6.11 -4.32 -5.23
CA ASP A 244 -6.22 -2.88 -5.51
C ASP A 244 -6.10 -2.02 -4.24
N MET A 245 -6.57 -2.51 -3.09
CA MET A 245 -6.34 -1.87 -1.80
C MET A 245 -4.84 -1.82 -1.46
N ASP A 246 -4.12 -2.94 -1.59
CA ASP A 246 -2.69 -3.00 -1.34
C ASP A 246 -1.91 -2.08 -2.29
N ARG A 247 -2.31 -2.06 -3.57
CA ARG A 247 -1.75 -1.15 -4.57
C ARG A 247 -1.97 0.32 -4.19
N ARG A 248 -3.16 0.68 -3.69
CA ARG A 248 -3.47 2.05 -3.25
C ARG A 248 -2.64 2.45 -2.03
N VAL A 249 -2.52 1.59 -1.02
CA VAL A 249 -1.71 1.86 0.18
C VAL A 249 -0.24 2.07 -0.21
N LYS A 250 0.30 1.22 -1.09
CA LYS A 250 1.65 1.38 -1.63
C LYS A 250 1.82 2.69 -2.39
N ARG A 251 0.85 3.09 -3.21
CA ARG A 251 0.89 4.38 -3.93
C ARG A 251 0.83 5.58 -2.99
N GLN A 252 0.01 5.53 -1.93
CA GLN A 252 -0.14 6.65 -1.00
C GLN A 252 1.07 6.84 -0.07
N ASN A 253 1.70 5.74 0.36
CA ASN A 253 2.84 5.77 1.28
C ASN A 253 4.19 5.80 0.54
N GLY A 254 4.23 5.34 -0.71
CA GLY A 254 5.47 5.28 -1.50
C GLY A 254 5.95 6.67 -1.91
N PRO A 255 7.27 6.84 -2.12
CA PRO A 255 7.81 8.10 -2.60
C PRO A 255 7.41 8.35 -4.06
N PHE A 256 7.25 9.61 -4.45
CA PHE A 256 7.13 10.00 -5.85
C PHE A 256 8.38 9.54 -6.61
N LYS A 257 8.18 8.80 -7.70
CA LYS A 257 9.28 8.30 -8.54
C LYS A 257 10.00 9.44 -9.23
N ASP A 258 9.23 10.37 -9.77
CA ASP A 258 9.72 11.49 -10.56
C ASP A 258 8.81 12.72 -10.45
N GLN A 259 9.23 13.79 -11.11
CA GLN A 259 8.52 15.06 -11.17
C GLN A 259 7.17 14.98 -11.88
N PHE A 260 6.94 13.99 -12.75
CA PHE A 260 5.68 13.83 -13.46
C PHE A 260 4.61 13.24 -12.53
N GLU A 261 4.97 12.26 -11.71
CA GLU A 261 4.07 11.71 -10.70
C GLU A 261 3.69 12.78 -9.66
N LEU A 262 4.67 13.57 -9.21
CA LEU A 262 4.40 14.73 -8.33
C LEU A 262 3.49 15.76 -9.01
N ARG A 263 3.71 16.06 -10.29
CA ARG A 263 2.87 17.00 -11.06
C ARG A 263 1.41 16.55 -11.11
N SER A 264 1.18 15.29 -11.50
CA SER A 264 -0.17 14.72 -11.59
C SER A 264 -0.86 14.74 -10.23
N PHE A 265 -0.15 14.40 -9.17
CA PHE A 265 -0.68 14.47 -7.80
C PHE A 265 -1.06 15.89 -7.39
N LEU A 266 -0.18 16.88 -7.60
CA LEU A 266 -0.45 18.27 -7.24
C LEU A 266 -1.64 18.83 -8.03
N LYS A 267 -1.69 18.58 -9.35
CA LYS A 267 -2.82 19.01 -10.20
C LYS A 267 -4.15 18.42 -9.71
N GLU A 268 -4.19 17.12 -9.41
CA GLU A 268 -5.39 16.45 -8.91
C GLU A 268 -5.83 17.02 -7.56
N LYS A 269 -4.90 17.17 -6.59
CA LYS A 269 -5.25 17.57 -5.21
C LYS A 269 -5.56 19.05 -5.07
N LEU A 270 -4.87 19.91 -5.81
CA LEU A 270 -5.10 21.36 -5.82
C LEU A 270 -6.13 21.78 -6.88
N LYS A 271 -6.71 20.83 -7.62
CA LYS A 271 -7.69 21.07 -8.70
C LYS A 271 -7.20 22.11 -9.71
N LEU A 272 -5.91 22.07 -10.04
CA LEU A 272 -5.31 23.00 -10.99
C LEU A 272 -5.70 22.62 -12.42
N ASP A 273 -6.04 23.62 -13.22
CA ASP A 273 -6.29 23.44 -14.65
C ASP A 273 -5.01 22.99 -15.39
N ASP A 274 -5.18 22.37 -16.54
CA ASP A 274 -4.08 21.86 -17.34
C ASP A 274 -3.17 22.96 -17.88
N SER A 275 -3.72 24.15 -18.06
CA SER A 275 -3.03 25.39 -18.46
C SER A 275 -2.02 25.88 -17.43
N VAL A 276 -2.20 25.54 -16.15
CA VAL A 276 -1.31 25.98 -15.06
C VAL A 276 0.06 25.32 -15.22
N ARG A 277 1.08 26.18 -15.31
CA ARG A 277 2.48 25.76 -15.42
C ARG A 277 3.08 25.54 -14.04
N LEU A 278 3.47 24.31 -13.77
CA LEU A 278 4.27 23.93 -12.61
C LEU A 278 5.72 23.77 -13.05
N ASP A 279 6.46 24.87 -13.03
CA ASP A 279 7.90 24.91 -13.34
C ASP A 279 8.73 24.58 -12.08
N LYS A 280 9.99 24.12 -12.22
CA LYS A 280 10.90 23.79 -11.10
C LYS A 280 10.40 22.67 -10.17
N LEU A 281 9.63 21.71 -10.70
CA LEU A 281 9.12 20.55 -9.96
C LEU A 281 10.22 19.58 -9.50
N ASP A 282 11.32 19.51 -10.22
CA ASP A 282 12.56 18.84 -9.84
C ASP A 282 13.12 19.39 -8.52
N ILE A 283 13.16 20.72 -8.39
CA ILE A 283 13.60 21.41 -7.16
C ILE A 283 12.64 21.11 -6.01
N LEU A 284 11.33 21.23 -6.22
CA LEU A 284 10.32 20.87 -5.21
C LEU A 284 10.50 19.41 -4.78
N LEU A 285 10.61 18.48 -5.73
CA LEU A 285 10.76 17.06 -5.42
C LEU A 285 12.05 16.79 -4.63
N GLU A 286 13.15 17.44 -4.97
CA GLU A 286 14.42 17.27 -4.25
C GLU A 286 14.33 17.80 -2.82
N VAL A 287 13.75 18.99 -2.62
CA VAL A 287 13.52 19.53 -1.27
C VAL A 287 12.61 18.60 -0.45
N LEU A 288 11.54 18.06 -1.04
CA LEU A 288 10.67 17.09 -0.37
C LEU A 288 11.42 15.81 0.01
N ARG A 289 12.35 15.31 -0.82
CA ARG A 289 13.18 14.14 -0.50
C ARG A 289 14.06 14.41 0.71
N GLN A 290 14.75 15.55 0.73
CA GLN A 290 15.63 15.93 1.85
C GLN A 290 14.85 16.11 3.16
N LEU A 291 13.57 16.48 3.08
CA LEU A 291 12.67 16.62 4.22
C LEU A 291 11.92 15.33 4.61
N ASN A 292 12.10 14.22 3.89
CA ASN A 292 11.29 12.99 4.02
C ASN A 292 9.76 13.22 3.86
N LEU A 293 9.38 14.21 3.03
CA LEU A 293 7.99 14.57 2.68
C LEU A 293 7.60 14.14 1.26
N ASN A 294 8.39 13.31 0.61
CA ASN A 294 8.25 12.93 -0.80
C ASN A 294 7.20 11.84 -1.08
N SER A 295 6.17 11.69 -0.26
CA SER A 295 5.05 10.74 -0.51
C SER A 295 3.71 11.47 -0.54
N PRO A 296 2.70 10.97 -1.28
CA PRO A 296 1.35 11.54 -1.29
C PRO A 296 0.78 11.77 0.11
N LYS A 297 0.89 10.79 1.00
CA LYS A 297 0.36 10.88 2.36
C LYS A 297 1.07 11.95 3.21
N ALA A 298 2.39 12.10 3.05
CA ALA A 298 3.17 13.05 3.84
C ALA A 298 2.88 14.51 3.44
N ILE A 299 2.75 14.77 2.14
CA ILE A 299 2.54 16.14 1.63
C ILE A 299 1.08 16.59 1.68
N LEU A 300 0.10 15.67 1.58
CA LEU A 300 -1.34 15.99 1.52
C LEU A 300 -1.84 16.95 2.61
N PRO A 301 -1.48 16.80 3.92
CA PRO A 301 -1.95 17.73 4.95
C PRO A 301 -1.25 19.09 4.91
N LEU A 302 -0.17 19.24 4.14
CA LEU A 302 0.63 20.46 4.02
C LEU A 302 0.36 21.22 2.72
N LEU A 303 -0.64 20.80 1.93
CA LEU A 303 -0.94 21.47 0.67
C LEU A 303 -1.76 22.75 0.89
N PRO A 304 -1.43 23.85 0.18
CA PRO A 304 -2.16 25.12 0.27
C PRO A 304 -3.46 25.10 -0.56
N TYR A 305 -4.48 24.33 -0.12
CA TYR A 305 -5.71 24.12 -0.89
C TYR A 305 -6.44 25.42 -1.29
N ASP A 306 -6.51 26.40 -0.38
CA ASP A 306 -7.29 27.65 -0.58
C ASP A 306 -6.39 28.89 -0.71
N GLN A 307 -5.06 28.73 -0.75
CA GLN A 307 -4.09 29.83 -0.65
C GLN A 307 -3.27 30.04 -1.92
N LEU A 308 -3.56 29.32 -2.99
CA LEU A 308 -2.87 29.47 -4.27
C LEU A 308 -3.67 30.34 -5.22
N ASP A 309 -3.09 31.44 -5.65
CA ASP A 309 -3.54 32.15 -6.84
C ASP A 309 -2.98 31.44 -8.09
N ALA A 310 -3.87 30.93 -8.94
CA ALA A 310 -3.52 30.22 -10.16
C ALA A 310 -2.86 31.12 -11.24
N GLN A 311 -2.93 32.45 -11.07
CA GLN A 311 -2.24 33.42 -11.93
C GLN A 311 -0.78 33.65 -11.52
N GLU A 312 -0.35 33.17 -10.34
CA GLU A 312 1.01 33.38 -9.86
C GLU A 312 2.03 32.64 -10.75
N PRO A 313 3.05 33.34 -11.28
CA PRO A 313 4.01 32.75 -12.20
C PRO A 313 4.93 31.71 -11.54
N GLU A 314 5.02 31.70 -10.21
CA GLU A 314 5.91 30.82 -9.43
C GLU A 314 5.15 29.90 -8.45
N ILE A 315 3.97 29.39 -8.83
CA ILE A 315 3.13 28.50 -7.98
C ILE A 315 3.91 27.36 -7.31
N THR A 316 4.86 26.74 -8.02
CA THR A 316 5.65 25.63 -7.44
C THR A 316 6.55 26.09 -6.30
N LEU A 317 7.08 27.30 -6.37
CA LEU A 317 7.81 27.92 -5.28
C LEU A 317 6.87 28.33 -4.16
N MET A 318 5.68 28.87 -4.45
CA MET A 318 4.69 29.15 -3.40
C MET A 318 4.28 27.90 -2.61
N ILE A 319 4.14 26.75 -3.30
CA ILE A 319 3.89 25.47 -2.63
C ILE A 319 5.03 25.14 -1.67
N LEU A 320 6.29 25.31 -2.07
CA LEU A 320 7.44 25.15 -1.16
C LEU A 320 7.42 26.13 0.01
N ASP A 321 7.06 27.39 -0.27
CA ASP A 321 7.01 28.45 0.73
C ASP A 321 5.97 28.14 1.83
N HIS A 322 4.86 27.51 1.44
CA HIS A 322 3.83 27.04 2.37
C HIS A 322 4.22 25.75 3.11
N ILE A 323 4.84 24.79 2.41
CA ILE A 323 5.23 23.49 3.00
C ILE A 323 6.37 23.65 4.01
N ILE A 324 7.35 24.51 3.73
CA ILE A 324 8.46 24.76 4.66
C ILE A 324 7.99 25.77 5.70
N PRO A 325 7.73 25.34 6.95
CA PRO A 325 7.16 26.22 7.95
C PRO A 325 8.12 27.37 8.28
N HIS A 326 7.56 28.55 8.58
CA HIS A 326 8.28 29.58 9.32
C HIS A 326 8.54 29.06 10.74
N LYS A 327 9.68 28.43 11.00
CA LYS A 327 10.09 28.13 12.37
C LYS A 327 10.51 29.43 13.06
N GLU A 328 9.64 29.97 13.93
CA GLU A 328 9.99 31.04 14.86
C GLU A 328 10.13 30.59 16.33
N ASN A 329 9.79 29.35 16.69
CA ASN A 329 9.67 28.98 18.11
C ASN A 329 10.98 28.65 18.85
N HIS A 330 11.10 29.31 20.00
CA HIS A 330 12.17 29.41 21.00
C HIS A 330 12.60 28.12 21.73
N SER A 331 12.51 26.95 21.10
CA SER A 331 12.91 25.68 21.73
C SER A 331 14.26 25.23 21.18
N ARG A 332 15.36 25.69 21.80
CA ARG A 332 16.74 25.28 21.50
C ARG A 332 16.95 23.78 21.78
N PRO A 333 17.24 22.92 20.78
CA PRO A 333 17.91 21.64 21.03
C PRO A 333 19.42 21.90 21.12
N ARG A 334 20.02 21.48 22.23
CA ARG A 334 21.32 21.97 22.71
C ARG A 334 22.55 21.58 21.87
N ASN A 335 22.43 20.92 20.72
CA ASN A 335 23.58 20.40 19.96
C ASN A 335 23.49 20.58 18.42
N SER A 336 22.79 21.60 17.95
CA SER A 336 22.87 22.06 16.56
C SER A 336 23.01 23.57 16.56
N ILE A 337 23.76 24.13 15.62
CA ILE A 337 23.88 25.58 15.32
C ILE A 337 22.52 26.18 14.86
N ALA A 338 21.42 25.53 15.21
CA ALA A 338 20.07 25.85 14.84
C ALA A 338 19.53 27.02 15.70
N LEU A 339 19.41 28.16 15.01
CA LEU A 339 18.32 29.13 15.16
C LEU A 339 18.41 30.03 16.40
N ALA A 340 19.30 31.01 16.35
CA ALA A 340 19.05 32.28 17.01
C ALA A 340 17.99 33.04 16.18
N SER A 341 16.72 32.95 16.58
CA SER A 341 15.66 33.87 16.17
C SER A 341 15.60 35.04 17.15
N LYS A 342 16.62 35.89 17.12
CA LYS A 342 16.55 37.24 17.66
C LYS A 342 17.18 38.19 16.66
N PRO A 343 16.61 39.38 16.39
CA PRO A 343 17.36 40.42 15.71
C PRO A 343 18.64 40.67 16.51
N LEU A 344 19.80 40.49 15.89
CA LEU A 344 21.10 40.72 16.53
C LEU A 344 21.13 42.12 17.15
N ARG A 345 20.42 43.07 16.52
CA ARG A 345 20.25 44.45 16.96
C ARG A 345 19.81 44.61 18.40
N GLN A 346 18.91 43.79 18.95
CA GLN A 346 18.42 44.03 20.33
C GLN A 346 19.48 43.68 21.38
N ASP A 347 20.17 42.55 21.19
CA ASP A 347 21.27 42.14 22.07
C ASP A 347 22.51 43.03 21.84
N PHE A 348 22.74 43.47 20.59
CA PHE A 348 23.78 44.44 20.23
C PHE A 348 23.54 45.82 20.86
N LEU A 349 22.31 46.34 20.83
CA LEU A 349 21.94 47.61 21.47
C LEU A 349 22.15 47.55 22.99
N ASN A 350 21.81 46.42 23.63
CA ASN A 350 22.02 46.24 25.08
C ASN A 350 23.51 46.27 25.47
N HIS A 351 24.41 45.78 24.61
CA HIS A 351 25.87 45.89 24.82
C HIS A 351 26.40 47.27 24.44
N TRP A 352 25.83 47.91 23.42
CA TRP A 352 26.18 49.26 22.94
C TRP A 352 25.97 50.34 24.01
N TYR A 353 24.86 50.29 24.77
CA TYR A 353 24.60 51.28 25.84
C TYR A 353 25.71 51.34 26.91
N ARG A 354 26.67 50.39 26.92
CA ARG A 354 27.81 50.35 27.84
C ARG A 354 29.12 50.89 27.25
N GLY A 355 29.21 51.24 25.96
CA GLY A 355 30.45 51.70 25.30
C GLY A 355 30.23 52.90 24.36
N GLN A 356 31.13 53.89 24.41
CA GLN A 356 31.02 55.16 23.68
C GLN A 356 31.67 55.17 22.27
N ASP A 357 32.11 54.03 21.72
CA ASP A 357 32.83 53.95 20.44
C ASP A 357 32.07 53.21 19.33
N ARG A 358 32.32 53.54 18.05
CA ARG A 358 31.77 52.87 16.84
C ARG A 358 32.05 51.35 16.74
N LEU A 359 32.90 50.82 17.62
CA LEU A 359 33.31 49.42 17.71
C LEU A 359 32.78 48.82 19.02
N VAL A 360 32.03 47.72 18.92
CA VAL A 360 31.48 47.00 20.08
C VAL A 360 32.27 45.73 20.32
N LEU A 361 32.63 45.48 21.58
CA LEU A 361 33.15 44.19 22.03
C LEU A 361 31.98 43.29 22.43
N ILE A 362 31.85 42.15 21.76
CA ILE A 362 30.86 41.11 22.10
C ILE A 362 31.53 39.88 22.69
N ASP A 363 30.77 39.06 23.41
CA ASP A 363 31.26 37.78 23.91
C ASP A 363 31.33 36.72 22.80
N GLU A 364 31.91 35.56 23.11
CA GLU A 364 32.08 34.45 22.16
C GLU A 364 30.72 33.93 21.64
N ALA A 365 29.66 33.99 22.45
CA ALA A 365 28.34 33.54 22.07
C ALA A 365 27.71 34.46 21.00
N GLY A 366 27.73 35.78 21.23
CA GLY A 366 27.27 36.76 20.25
C GLY A 366 28.08 36.73 18.96
N PHE A 367 29.39 36.49 19.06
CA PHE A 367 30.23 36.33 17.86
C PHE A 367 29.83 35.09 17.04
N ARG A 368 29.53 33.96 17.70
CA ARG A 368 29.01 32.75 17.02
C ARG A 368 27.67 32.99 16.34
N ASP A 369 26.77 33.76 16.95
CA ASP A 369 25.46 34.07 16.38
C ASP A 369 25.60 34.91 15.10
N ILE A 370 26.44 35.96 15.12
CA ILE A 370 26.76 36.79 13.96
C ILE A 370 27.34 35.95 12.81
N TYR A 371 28.30 35.09 13.12
CA TYR A 371 28.93 34.20 12.14
C TYR A 371 27.89 33.24 11.52
N SER A 372 27.03 32.65 12.36
CA SER A 372 25.97 31.74 11.92
C SER A 372 24.98 32.43 10.99
N GLN A 373 24.54 33.66 11.31
CA GLN A 373 23.65 34.43 10.44
C GLN A 373 24.30 34.76 9.10
N LYS A 374 25.57 35.18 9.09
CA LYS A 374 26.33 35.41 7.85
C LYS A 374 26.44 34.14 7.00
N MET A 375 26.68 32.98 7.63
CA MET A 375 26.75 31.68 6.94
C MET A 375 25.41 31.30 6.33
N ILE A 376 24.29 31.45 7.06
CA ILE A 376 22.95 31.18 6.55
C ILE A 376 22.62 32.10 5.37
N LEU A 377 22.93 33.39 5.45
CA LEU A 377 22.71 34.34 4.35
C LEU A 377 23.57 34.01 3.12
N SER A 378 24.83 33.62 3.32
CA SER A 378 25.70 33.14 2.24
C SER A 378 25.11 31.91 1.57
N ARG A 379 24.62 30.96 2.37
CA ARG A 379 23.94 29.75 1.88
C ARG A 379 22.64 30.07 1.15
N ALA A 380 21.87 31.04 1.61
CA ALA A 380 20.65 31.49 0.94
C ALA A 380 20.97 32.04 -0.47
N ILE A 381 22.06 32.78 -0.62
CA ILE A 381 22.55 33.27 -1.93
C ILE A 381 22.87 32.09 -2.86
N GLU A 382 23.58 31.08 -2.36
CA GLU A 382 23.89 29.87 -3.15
C GLU A 382 22.61 29.15 -3.60
N VAL A 383 21.58 29.08 -2.74
CA VAL A 383 20.29 28.47 -3.08
C VAL A 383 19.56 29.29 -4.15
N VAL A 384 19.55 30.63 -4.04
CA VAL A 384 18.96 31.51 -5.08
C VAL A 384 19.64 31.25 -6.41
N ASP A 385 20.97 31.24 -6.43
CA ASP A 385 21.75 31.05 -7.66
C ASP A 385 21.53 29.65 -8.25
N ALA A 386 21.42 28.62 -7.40
CA ALA A 386 21.08 27.27 -7.83
C ALA A 386 19.71 27.22 -8.54
N ILE A 387 18.70 27.89 -7.99
CA ILE A 387 17.32 27.90 -8.49
C ILE A 387 17.13 28.85 -9.70
N ARG A 388 17.86 29.97 -9.78
CA ARG A 388 17.72 30.98 -10.86
C ARG A 388 18.47 30.65 -12.15
N PHE A 389 19.31 29.62 -12.15
CA PHE A 389 20.10 29.24 -13.32
C PHE A 389 19.25 29.22 -14.62
N PRO A 390 19.74 29.74 -15.77
CA PRO A 390 21.11 30.15 -16.11
C PRO A 390 21.47 31.62 -15.80
N ASN A 391 20.65 32.33 -15.03
CA ASN A 391 20.92 33.74 -14.73
C ASN A 391 22.27 33.93 -14.00
N ARG A 392 22.92 35.09 -14.21
CA ARG A 392 24.14 35.46 -13.47
C ARG A 392 23.86 35.44 -11.96
N SER A 393 24.86 35.02 -11.18
CA SER A 393 24.82 35.07 -9.73
C SER A 393 24.29 36.40 -9.25
N ILE A 394 23.42 36.40 -8.23
CA ILE A 394 22.86 37.63 -7.68
C ILE A 394 23.93 38.55 -7.09
N LEU A 395 25.12 38.01 -6.77
CA LEU A 395 26.30 38.79 -6.38
C LEU A 395 26.91 39.60 -7.54
N LEU A 396 26.74 39.15 -8.78
CA LEU A 396 27.28 39.80 -9.98
C LEU A 396 26.21 40.52 -10.79
N ASN A 397 24.94 40.30 -10.48
CA ASN A 397 23.81 40.85 -11.21
C ASN A 397 23.31 42.14 -10.54
N ILE A 398 23.74 43.28 -11.04
CA ILE A 398 23.36 44.60 -10.51
C ILE A 398 22.09 45.08 -11.23
N THR A 399 20.94 44.83 -10.63
CA THR A 399 19.64 45.33 -11.09
C THR A 399 19.04 46.28 -10.07
N SER A 400 18.05 47.07 -10.48
CA SER A 400 17.28 47.93 -9.56
C SER A 400 16.65 47.15 -8.41
N GLU A 401 16.15 45.94 -8.69
CA GLU A 401 15.55 45.03 -7.72
C GLU A 401 16.54 44.56 -6.63
N LEU A 402 17.81 44.35 -6.99
CA LEU A 402 18.85 43.86 -6.08
C LEU A 402 19.66 44.98 -5.42
N ARG A 403 19.30 46.25 -5.61
CA ARG A 403 20.07 47.39 -5.10
C ARG A 403 20.23 47.36 -3.57
N LEU A 404 19.15 47.12 -2.83
CA LEU A 404 19.17 47.01 -1.37
C LEU A 404 19.99 45.80 -0.91
N PHE A 405 19.86 44.67 -1.61
CA PHE A 405 20.67 43.46 -1.37
C PHE A 405 22.17 43.79 -1.48
N HIS A 406 22.60 44.42 -2.57
CA HIS A 406 24.00 44.78 -2.80
C HIS A 406 24.53 45.77 -1.77
N GLN A 407 23.71 46.75 -1.37
CA GLN A 407 24.07 47.69 -0.30
C GLN A 407 24.36 46.95 1.01
N PHE A 408 23.44 46.11 1.49
CA PHE A 408 23.63 45.38 2.75
C PHE A 408 24.74 44.33 2.64
N TRP A 409 24.86 43.63 1.52
CA TRP A 409 25.91 42.63 1.32
C TRP A 409 27.32 43.23 1.30
N SER A 410 27.46 44.42 0.71
CA SER A 410 28.72 45.20 0.75
C SER A 410 29.12 45.49 2.19
N ASP A 411 28.18 45.94 3.04
CA ASP A 411 28.46 46.24 4.45
C ASP A 411 28.87 45.00 5.28
N ILE A 412 28.53 43.79 4.83
CA ILE A 412 28.83 42.51 5.50
C ILE A 412 30.17 41.88 5.03
N THR A 413 30.56 42.11 3.78
CA THR A 413 31.69 41.40 3.13
C THR A 413 33.07 41.87 3.59
N PHE A 414 33.20 43.12 4.03
CA PHE A 414 34.48 43.66 4.52
C PHE A 414 34.93 43.13 5.90
N PHE A 415 34.13 42.29 6.56
CA PHE A 415 34.48 41.69 7.85
C PHE A 415 35.21 40.35 7.70
N LYS A 416 36.51 40.32 8.03
CA LYS A 416 37.36 39.12 8.15
C LYS A 416 37.77 38.92 9.61
N PRO A 417 37.14 38.00 10.35
CA PRO A 417 37.58 37.69 11.71
C PRO A 417 38.92 36.96 11.63
N THR A 418 39.98 37.56 12.18
CA THR A 418 41.25 36.86 12.39
C THR A 418 41.25 36.27 13.79
N ARG A 419 41.66 35.00 13.94
CA ARG A 419 41.72 34.24 15.21
C ARG A 419 42.62 34.84 16.31
N LEU A 420 43.22 36.01 16.09
CA LEU A 420 44.35 36.54 16.85
C LEU A 420 44.12 37.94 17.48
N LYS A 421 42.89 38.47 17.49
CA LYS A 421 42.58 39.69 18.23
C LYS A 421 41.69 39.39 19.43
N VAL A 422 42.31 39.50 20.60
CA VAL A 422 41.67 39.42 21.92
C VAL A 422 40.74 40.63 22.05
N GLY A 423 39.44 40.38 21.83
CA GLY A 423 38.36 41.37 21.85
C GLY A 423 37.59 41.37 20.52
N TYR A 424 36.39 40.79 20.49
CA TYR A 424 35.58 40.68 19.28
C TYR A 424 34.97 42.02 18.89
N GLU A 425 35.77 42.89 18.27
CA GLU A 425 35.35 44.16 17.69
C GLU A 425 34.41 43.92 16.49
N VAL A 426 33.17 44.37 16.59
CA VAL A 426 32.18 44.36 15.50
C VAL A 426 31.62 45.77 15.27
N SER A 427 31.43 46.17 14.02
CA SER A 427 30.82 47.47 13.70
C SER A 427 29.29 47.41 13.74
N GLN A 428 28.66 48.45 14.27
CA GLN A 428 27.19 48.59 14.28
C GLN A 428 26.60 48.47 12.87
N ARG A 429 27.23 49.08 11.88
CA ARG A 429 26.79 49.04 10.48
C ARG A 429 26.68 47.60 9.95
N MET A 430 27.62 46.73 10.30
CA MET A 430 27.60 45.33 9.88
C MET A 430 26.42 44.57 10.49
N VAL A 431 26.18 44.72 11.80
CA VAL A 431 25.08 44.03 12.49
C VAL A 431 23.73 44.50 11.96
N GLU A 432 23.58 45.81 11.76
CA GLU A 432 22.38 46.37 11.13
C GLU A 432 22.19 45.87 9.69
N ALA A 433 23.27 45.73 8.92
CA ALA A 433 23.20 45.18 7.57
C ALA A 433 22.82 43.69 7.55
N LEU A 434 23.32 42.89 8.49
CA LEU A 434 22.94 41.47 8.64
C LEU A 434 21.45 41.31 8.93
N ASP A 435 20.91 42.09 9.86
CA ASP A 435 19.49 42.05 10.21
C ASP A 435 18.62 42.56 9.05
N ARG A 436 19.01 43.66 8.41
CA ARG A 436 18.28 44.19 7.25
C ARG A 436 18.30 43.25 6.06
N LEU A 437 19.42 42.57 5.80
CA LEU A 437 19.51 41.60 4.73
C LEU A 437 18.67 40.35 5.04
N TRP A 438 18.66 39.92 6.30
CA TRP A 438 17.79 38.84 6.75
C TRP A 438 16.32 39.17 6.54
N ASP A 439 15.88 40.35 7.01
CA ASP A 439 14.53 40.86 6.81
C ASP A 439 14.19 40.98 5.32
N TRP A 440 15.14 41.47 4.51
CA TRP A 440 14.99 41.57 3.05
C TRP A 440 14.72 40.22 2.38
N PHE A 441 15.37 39.15 2.82
CA PHE A 441 15.08 37.80 2.33
C PHE A 441 13.75 37.27 2.88
N ARG A 442 13.47 37.47 4.16
CA ARG A 442 12.27 36.97 4.85
C ARG A 442 10.99 37.55 4.27
N ASP A 443 10.99 38.87 4.05
CA ASP A 443 9.79 39.64 3.70
C ASP A 443 9.76 39.99 2.21
N ASN A 444 10.63 39.38 1.41
CA ASN A 444 10.70 39.67 -0.02
C ASN A 444 9.38 39.32 -0.71
N ASN A 445 8.91 40.15 -1.66
CA ASN A 445 7.70 39.86 -2.42
C ASN A 445 7.83 38.58 -3.28
N LYS A 446 9.03 38.25 -3.77
CA LYS A 446 9.23 37.03 -4.57
C LYS A 446 9.49 35.82 -3.68
N ALA A 447 8.70 34.76 -3.90
CA ALA A 447 8.78 33.50 -3.16
C ALA A 447 10.19 32.88 -3.20
N LEU A 448 10.87 32.98 -4.35
CA LEU A 448 12.25 32.55 -4.53
C LEU A 448 13.19 32.97 -3.39
N PHE A 449 13.21 34.25 -3.01
CA PHE A 449 14.14 34.75 -2.00
C PHE A 449 13.74 34.25 -0.60
N ARG A 450 12.45 34.29 -0.26
CA ARG A 450 11.92 33.76 1.01
C ARG A 450 12.28 32.29 1.20
N ILE A 451 12.04 31.47 0.19
CA ILE A 451 12.33 30.03 0.19
C ILE A 451 13.82 29.77 0.30
N SER A 452 14.65 30.56 -0.38
CA SER A 452 16.11 30.37 -0.33
C SER A 452 16.65 30.55 1.09
N LEU A 453 16.12 31.53 1.83
CA LEU A 453 16.42 31.68 3.26
C LEU A 453 15.85 30.53 4.09
N LYS A 454 14.61 30.10 3.84
CA LYS A 454 14.00 28.96 4.54
C LYS A 454 14.81 27.67 4.36
N ILE A 455 15.24 27.38 3.13
CA ILE A 455 16.08 26.24 2.78
C ILE A 455 17.44 26.33 3.48
N ALA A 456 18.10 27.49 3.42
CA ALA A 456 19.40 27.69 4.06
C ALA A 456 19.34 27.43 5.57
N ARG A 457 18.22 27.78 6.21
CA ARG A 457 17.98 27.56 7.65
C ARG A 457 17.73 26.10 8.03
N LEU A 458 17.47 25.20 7.09
CA LEU A 458 17.32 23.78 7.37
C LEU A 458 18.65 23.11 7.73
N ASP A 459 19.78 23.77 7.44
CA ASP A 459 21.14 23.28 7.69
C ASP A 459 21.37 21.87 7.13
N LEU A 460 20.84 21.62 5.93
CA LEU A 460 20.98 20.35 5.23
C LEU A 460 22.27 20.40 4.38
N PRO A 461 23.35 19.67 4.77
CA PRO A 461 24.70 19.87 4.23
C PRO A 461 24.76 19.74 2.70
N ASP A 462 24.00 18.79 2.16
CA ASP A 462 24.03 18.45 0.74
C ASP A 462 23.02 19.22 -0.11
N MET A 463 22.13 20.04 0.47
CA MET A 463 20.98 20.54 -0.29
C MET A 463 21.39 21.37 -1.52
N VAL A 464 22.29 22.36 -1.37
CA VAL A 464 22.74 23.13 -2.55
C VAL A 464 23.49 22.25 -3.53
N ILE A 465 24.30 21.29 -3.06
CA ILE A 465 25.00 20.37 -3.98
C ILE A 465 23.98 19.61 -4.83
N GLN A 466 22.89 19.11 -4.23
CA GLN A 466 21.83 18.44 -4.97
C GLN A 466 21.08 19.40 -5.91
N LEU A 467 20.78 20.62 -5.46
CA LEU A 467 20.14 21.63 -6.31
C LEU A 467 21.03 22.03 -7.50
N THR A 468 22.35 22.16 -7.31
CA THR A 468 23.30 22.43 -8.39
C THR A 468 23.35 21.28 -9.39
N LYS A 469 23.23 20.02 -8.95
CA LYS A 469 23.17 18.85 -9.86
C LYS A 469 21.93 18.83 -10.77
N LEU A 470 20.86 19.52 -10.38
CA LEU A 470 19.67 19.67 -11.24
C LEU A 470 19.92 20.63 -12.41
N GLN A 471 21.00 21.41 -12.37
CA GLN A 471 21.37 22.28 -13.49
C GLN A 471 21.83 21.44 -14.70
N PRO A 472 21.60 21.91 -15.94
CA PRO A 472 22.11 21.25 -17.14
C PRO A 472 23.62 21.04 -17.05
N PRO A 473 24.19 19.97 -17.63
CA PRO A 473 25.64 19.77 -17.65
C PRO A 473 26.43 20.98 -18.20
N GLU A 474 27.62 21.25 -17.67
CA GLU A 474 28.43 22.45 -17.98
C GLU A 474 28.54 22.80 -19.47
N TYR A 475 28.63 21.80 -20.35
CA TYR A 475 28.75 22.02 -21.79
C TYR A 475 27.50 22.65 -22.42
N LEU A 476 26.31 22.39 -21.88
CA LEU A 476 25.06 23.06 -22.26
C LEU A 476 24.94 24.44 -21.61
N GLN A 477 25.49 24.61 -20.41
CA GLN A 477 25.53 25.90 -19.72
C GLN A 477 26.36 26.94 -20.49
N ARG A 478 27.53 26.53 -21.01
CA ARG A 478 28.42 27.42 -21.81
C ARG A 478 27.79 27.90 -23.12
N LYS A 479 26.85 27.14 -23.70
CA LYS A 479 26.08 27.55 -24.88
C LYS A 479 24.97 28.54 -24.56
N ALA A 480 24.33 28.45 -23.38
CA ALA A 480 23.26 29.35 -22.96
C ALA A 480 23.78 30.73 -22.47
N GLY A 481 25.01 30.81 -21.97
CA GLY A 481 25.63 32.05 -21.49
C GLY A 481 26.14 33.00 -22.57
N LYS A 482 26.23 32.56 -23.83
CA LYS A 482 26.46 33.41 -25.00
C LYS A 482 25.09 33.71 -25.59
N GLY A 483 24.64 34.96 -25.50
CA GLY A 483 23.25 35.37 -25.71
C GLY A 483 22.70 35.16 -27.13
N ASP A 484 22.41 33.92 -27.50
CA ASP A 484 21.61 33.60 -28.68
C ASP A 484 20.15 33.35 -28.30
N LYS A 485 19.27 34.02 -29.05
CA LYS A 485 17.80 33.98 -29.00
C LYS A 485 17.24 32.55 -28.97
N PRO A 486 16.02 32.35 -28.44
CA PRO A 486 15.49 31.02 -28.14
C PRO A 486 15.40 30.18 -29.41
N ILE A 487 16.07 29.03 -29.40
CA ILE A 487 15.75 27.95 -30.33
C ILE A 487 14.32 27.53 -30.00
N LEU A 488 13.37 27.90 -30.85
CA LEU A 488 12.05 27.30 -30.90
C LEU A 488 12.23 25.79 -30.71
N ARG A 489 11.67 25.24 -29.63
CA ARG A 489 11.40 23.80 -29.56
C ARG A 489 10.53 23.48 -30.78
N ARG A 490 11.15 22.92 -31.82
CA ARG A 490 10.41 22.26 -32.88
C ARG A 490 9.55 21.18 -32.22
N SER A 491 8.26 21.33 -32.43
CA SER A 491 7.26 20.30 -32.23
C SER A 491 7.75 18.98 -32.80
N VAL A 492 7.48 17.93 -32.04
CA VAL A 492 7.55 16.54 -32.48
C VAL A 492 6.81 16.41 -33.80
N SER A 493 7.55 16.19 -34.89
CA SER A 493 7.00 15.57 -36.09
C SER A 493 8.15 14.97 -36.92
N GLN A 494 7.94 13.70 -37.25
CA GLN A 494 8.58 12.90 -38.28
C GLN A 494 10.00 12.36 -38.01
N GLU A 495 10.00 11.06 -37.73
CA GLU A 495 11.01 10.09 -38.16
C GLU A 495 11.76 10.53 -39.41
N ARG A 496 13.09 10.62 -39.31
CA ARG A 496 14.00 10.26 -40.39
C ARG A 496 15.28 9.69 -39.78
N THR A 497 15.41 8.39 -39.99
CA THR A 497 16.63 7.61 -39.95
C THR A 497 17.79 8.32 -40.65
N GLU A 498 18.99 8.33 -40.06
CA GLU A 498 20.22 7.87 -40.74
C GLU A 498 21.45 7.77 -39.80
N LYS A 499 21.93 6.52 -39.69
CA LYS A 499 23.34 6.05 -39.72
C LYS A 499 24.34 6.63 -38.72
N ALA A 500 24.51 5.91 -37.61
CA ALA A 500 25.82 5.76 -36.96
C ALA A 500 26.49 4.48 -37.50
N VAL A 501 27.62 4.68 -38.16
CA VAL A 501 28.58 3.66 -38.58
C VAL A 501 29.28 3.14 -37.33
N HIS A 502 29.15 1.85 -37.01
CA HIS A 502 30.19 1.14 -36.28
C HIS A 502 30.42 -0.25 -36.87
N TYR A 503 31.69 -0.43 -37.19
CA TYR A 503 32.41 -1.55 -37.75
C TYR A 503 32.32 -2.80 -36.85
N VAL A 504 31.90 -3.94 -37.39
CA VAL A 504 32.18 -5.28 -36.83
C VAL A 504 32.58 -6.21 -37.98
N PRO A 505 33.66 -7.02 -37.85
CA PRO A 505 34.26 -7.72 -38.99
C PRO A 505 33.42 -8.88 -39.53
N SER A 506 33.53 -9.07 -40.83
CA SER A 506 32.99 -10.13 -41.66
C SER A 506 33.37 -11.55 -41.21
N ARG A 507 32.38 -12.46 -41.14
CA ARG A 507 32.46 -13.79 -41.77
C ARG A 507 31.10 -14.49 -41.79
N ILE A 508 30.81 -15.08 -42.96
CA ILE A 508 29.74 -16.02 -43.32
C ILE A 508 28.45 -15.38 -43.89
N VAL A 509 28.52 -15.21 -45.21
CA VAL A 509 27.42 -15.08 -46.17
C VAL A 509 26.77 -16.44 -46.36
N GLY A 510 25.44 -16.50 -46.33
CA GLY A 510 24.66 -17.66 -46.74
C GLY A 510 23.19 -17.30 -47.03
N ALA A 511 22.90 -17.01 -48.31
CA ALA A 511 21.63 -17.09 -49.04
C ALA A 511 20.32 -16.60 -48.34
N MET A 512 19.76 -15.44 -48.70
CA MET A 512 18.82 -15.19 -49.81
C MET A 512 17.63 -16.18 -49.96
N ARG A 513 16.43 -15.56 -49.87
CA ARG A 513 15.16 -15.87 -50.56
C ARG A 513 14.22 -16.93 -49.95
N GLU A 514 13.11 -16.44 -49.37
CA GLU A 514 11.73 -16.73 -49.82
C GLU A 514 10.77 -15.78 -49.07
N ARG A 515 10.22 -14.75 -49.73
CA ARG A 515 8.96 -14.67 -50.49
C ARG A 515 7.85 -13.97 -49.69
N VAL A 516 7.68 -12.70 -50.03
CA VAL A 516 6.43 -11.94 -49.95
C VAL A 516 5.50 -12.43 -51.06
N SER A 517 4.29 -12.86 -50.70
CA SER A 517 3.07 -12.87 -51.54
C SER A 517 1.93 -13.33 -50.62
N GLU A 518 0.97 -12.48 -50.24
CA GLU A 518 -0.39 -12.37 -50.81
C GLU A 518 -1.19 -11.59 -49.75
N ARG A 519 -2.18 -10.71 -49.96
CA ARG A 519 -2.94 -10.17 -51.10
C ARG A 519 -3.56 -8.86 -50.59
N ARG A 520 -3.57 -7.82 -51.43
CA ARG A 520 -4.52 -6.69 -51.37
C ARG A 520 -5.70 -7.02 -52.28
N HIS A 521 -6.94 -6.77 -51.83
CA HIS A 521 -8.07 -6.18 -52.58
C HIS A 521 -9.38 -6.36 -51.79
N ASN A 522 -9.99 -5.29 -51.28
CA ASN A 522 -11.11 -4.60 -51.94
C ASN A 522 -11.71 -3.50 -51.05
N SER A 523 -12.03 -2.39 -51.73
CA SER A 523 -12.75 -1.21 -51.27
C SER A 523 -14.27 -1.38 -51.37
N ASP A 524 -14.97 -0.38 -50.83
CA ASP A 524 -16.35 0.05 -51.11
C ASP A 524 -17.48 -0.58 -50.27
N ASP A 525 -17.98 0.19 -49.28
CA ASP A 525 -19.35 0.74 -49.36
C ASP A 525 -19.75 1.63 -48.14
N LYS A 526 -20.27 2.82 -48.47
CA LYS A 526 -21.22 3.67 -47.73
C LYS A 526 -22.28 4.02 -48.79
N PRO A 527 -23.59 4.28 -48.50
CA PRO A 527 -24.04 5.28 -47.52
C PRO A 527 -25.46 5.09 -46.90
N LYS A 528 -25.83 5.94 -45.92
CA LYS A 528 -26.98 6.88 -45.93
C LYS A 528 -27.57 7.18 -44.54
N ARG A 529 -27.76 8.48 -44.30
CA ARG A 529 -28.60 9.11 -43.27
C ARG A 529 -30.04 9.18 -43.77
N SER A 530 -31.03 9.14 -42.86
CA SER A 530 -32.34 9.76 -43.08
C SER A 530 -32.87 10.38 -41.78
N HIS A 531 -33.18 11.67 -41.85
CA HIS A 531 -34.04 12.41 -40.93
C HIS A 531 -35.47 11.85 -40.95
N ARG A 532 -36.15 11.88 -39.80
CA ARG A 532 -37.50 12.46 -39.67
C ARG A 532 -37.82 12.76 -38.21
N ASP A 533 -38.26 13.99 -38.02
CA ASP A 533 -38.73 14.59 -36.78
C ASP A 533 -40.04 13.98 -36.29
N ARG A 534 -40.26 14.00 -34.98
CA ARG A 534 -41.43 14.69 -34.40
C ARG A 534 -41.31 14.87 -32.88
N GLU A 535 -41.64 16.10 -32.51
CA GLU A 535 -41.83 16.67 -31.19
C GLU A 535 -42.75 15.83 -30.29
N GLU A 536 -42.45 15.77 -29.00
CA GLU A 536 -43.42 16.22 -28.00
C GLU A 536 -42.73 16.56 -26.66
N SER A 537 -42.95 17.81 -26.27
CA SER A 537 -42.59 18.44 -25.03
C SER A 537 -43.51 18.01 -23.88
N SER A 538 -42.98 17.64 -22.72
CA SER A 538 -43.66 17.93 -21.45
C SER A 538 -42.74 17.79 -20.23
N ARG A 539 -42.57 18.95 -19.59
CA ARG A 539 -41.98 19.26 -18.28
C ARG A 539 -42.28 18.21 -17.20
N TYR A 540 -41.32 17.86 -16.34
CA TYR A 540 -41.61 17.62 -14.91
C TYR A 540 -40.34 17.62 -14.01
N ARG A 541 -40.25 18.62 -13.14
CA ARG A 541 -39.55 18.65 -11.83
C ARG A 541 -40.23 19.78 -11.02
N PRO A 542 -40.14 19.81 -9.69
CA PRO A 542 -40.39 18.75 -8.71
C PRO A 542 -41.48 19.20 -7.70
N ARG A 543 -42.09 18.29 -6.94
CA ARG A 543 -42.86 18.67 -5.74
C ARG A 543 -42.35 17.94 -4.51
N THR A 544 -41.85 18.76 -3.60
CA THR A 544 -41.67 18.54 -2.18
C THR A 544 -42.98 18.09 -1.53
N HIS A 545 -42.93 17.06 -0.68
CA HIS A 545 -43.88 16.91 0.41
C HIS A 545 -43.15 16.47 1.68
N ARG A 546 -43.11 17.38 2.66
CA ARG A 546 -43.16 17.04 4.07
C ARG A 546 -44.57 16.51 4.36
N SER A 547 -44.65 15.43 5.13
CA SER A 547 -45.67 15.30 6.18
C SER A 547 -45.18 14.37 7.27
N SER A 548 -45.12 14.92 8.47
CA SER A 548 -45.18 14.29 9.77
C SER A 548 -46.49 13.50 9.96
N TYR A 549 -46.41 12.33 10.60
CA TYR A 549 -47.13 11.92 11.84
C TYR A 549 -47.17 10.38 11.97
N ASN A 550 -47.00 9.95 13.23
CA ASN A 550 -46.96 8.60 13.82
C ASN A 550 -45.68 7.78 13.66
#